data_AF-A0AAN7BJ61-F1
#
_entry.id   AF-A0AAN7BJ61-F1
#
_cell.length_a   1.000
_cell.length_b   1.000
_cell.length_c   1.000
_cell.angle_alpha   90.00
_cell.angle_beta   90.00
_cell.angle_gamma   90.00
#
_symmetry.space_group_name_H-M   'P 1'
#
loop_
_entity.id
_entity.type
_entity.pdbx_description
1 polymer ?
#
loop_
_entity_poly.entity_id
_entity_poly.type
_entity_poly.pdbx_seq_one_letter_code
_entity_poly.pdbx_strand_id
1 'polypeptide(L)'
;MSTASDSPTPPPITGADVYDIHKDLTSKYNKYKKRIAYLWSNMDASQRAEYMQKTAPDNKVLLSPADTSLGDLNKLVPDWNVRDVARDPKVFLDILKHRTGNELVHQYLFGPDGPPGDYDYIIDMIETGQLQPVNPEADMVHHHLRELTFTMNIRYIGTPDMKTYPLEKNLQRGLLVCQSYGEVILKRQFYLLQAIDGMVDAILDIYPDRE
;
A
#
# COMPACT_ATOMS: atom_id res chain seq x y z
N MET A 1 22.02 -34.51 -5.17
CA MET A 1 22.09 -33.14 -5.72
C MET A 1 20.65 -32.70 -5.95
N SER A 2 20.14 -31.83 -5.08
CA SER A 2 18.77 -31.30 -5.16
C SER A 2 18.82 -30.05 -6.02
N THR A 3 18.07 -30.06 -7.13
CA THR A 3 17.94 -28.93 -8.04
C THR A 3 17.14 -27.84 -7.35
N ALA A 4 17.74 -26.66 -7.21
CA ALA A 4 17.06 -25.46 -6.74
C ALA A 4 15.82 -25.22 -7.62
N SER A 5 14.68 -25.04 -6.96
CA SER A 5 13.45 -24.56 -7.54
C SER A 5 13.67 -23.13 -8.00
N ASP A 6 14.02 -22.93 -9.27
CA ASP A 6 13.92 -21.64 -9.96
C ASP A 6 12.43 -21.31 -10.12
N SER A 7 11.81 -20.88 -9.03
CA SER A 7 10.53 -20.19 -9.09
C SER A 7 10.82 -18.83 -9.75
N PRO A 8 10.18 -18.50 -10.89
CA PRO A 8 10.41 -17.22 -11.55
C PRO A 8 10.07 -16.10 -10.55
N THR A 9 11.00 -15.16 -10.38
CA THR A 9 10.74 -13.94 -9.61
C THR A 9 9.50 -13.27 -10.19
N PRO A 10 8.47 -12.97 -9.37
CA PRO A 10 7.28 -12.29 -9.86
C PRO A 10 7.67 -10.95 -10.51
N PRO A 11 6.92 -10.51 -11.55
CA PRO A 11 7.19 -9.25 -12.20
C PRO A 11 7.19 -8.10 -11.18
N PRO A 12 8.00 -7.06 -11.41
CA PRO A 12 8.02 -5.90 -10.52
C PRO A 12 6.65 -5.22 -10.50
N ILE A 13 6.23 -4.78 -9.32
CA ILE A 13 5.02 -3.97 -9.14
C ILE A 13 5.26 -2.62 -9.81
N THR A 14 4.34 -2.23 -10.69
CA THR A 14 4.39 -0.97 -11.43
C THR A 14 3.44 0.08 -10.85
N GLY A 15 3.64 1.36 -11.19
CA GLY A 15 2.67 2.40 -10.84
C GLY A 15 1.27 2.14 -11.41
N ALA A 16 1.17 1.47 -12.56
CA ALA A 16 -0.09 1.09 -13.17
C ALA A 16 -0.87 0.08 -12.33
N ASP A 17 -0.18 -0.92 -11.76
CA ASP A 17 -0.80 -1.91 -10.87
C ASP A 17 -1.41 -1.24 -9.63
N VAL A 18 -0.69 -0.28 -9.04
CA VAL A 18 -1.17 0.51 -7.88
C VAL A 18 -2.37 1.38 -8.26
N TYR A 19 -2.34 1.99 -9.44
CA TYR A 19 -3.42 2.84 -9.92
C TYR A 19 -4.70 2.06 -10.20
N ASP A 20 -4.59 0.92 -10.90
CA ASP A 20 -5.76 0.13 -11.27
C ASP A 20 -6.48 -0.40 -10.03
N ILE A 21 -5.74 -0.90 -9.04
CA ILE A 21 -6.34 -1.36 -7.79
C ILE A 21 -6.91 -0.21 -6.96
N HIS A 22 -6.25 0.95 -6.92
CA HIS A 22 -6.76 2.13 -6.23
C HIS A 22 -8.08 2.62 -6.85
N LYS A 23 -8.15 2.65 -8.18
CA LYS A 23 -9.33 3.07 -8.93
C LYS A 23 -10.51 2.12 -8.71
N ASP A 24 -10.27 0.81 -8.76
CA ASP A 24 -11.31 -0.19 -8.51
C ASP A 24 -11.83 -0.11 -7.07
N LEU A 25 -10.91 -0.13 -6.09
CA LEU A 25 -11.25 -0.02 -4.67
C LEU A 25 -12.00 1.29 -4.36
N THR A 26 -11.59 2.41 -4.95
CA THR A 26 -12.28 3.70 -4.80
C THR A 26 -13.70 3.64 -5.38
N SER A 27 -13.90 2.96 -6.51
CA SER A 27 -15.21 2.76 -7.12
C SER A 27 -16.11 1.90 -6.22
N LYS A 28 -15.59 0.78 -5.69
CA LYS A 28 -16.29 -0.09 -4.72
C LYS A 28 -16.68 0.70 -3.45
N TYR A 29 -15.72 1.44 -2.87
CA TYR A 29 -15.98 2.23 -1.67
C TYR A 29 -17.04 3.30 -1.90
N ASN A 30 -16.98 4.06 -3.01
CA ASN A 30 -17.97 5.08 -3.29
C ASN A 30 -19.39 4.50 -3.43
N LYS A 31 -19.52 3.32 -4.02
CA LYS A 31 -20.79 2.62 -4.17
C LYS A 31 -21.29 2.03 -2.84
N TYR A 32 -20.41 1.45 -2.03
CA TYR A 32 -20.79 0.57 -0.93
C TYR A 32 -20.36 1.01 0.47
N LYS A 33 -19.71 2.16 0.65
CA LYS A 33 -19.14 2.61 1.95
C LYS A 33 -20.07 2.46 3.16
N LYS A 34 -21.36 2.77 3.02
CA LYS A 34 -22.34 2.62 4.11
C LYS A 34 -22.57 1.16 4.49
N ARG A 35 -22.65 0.30 3.47
CA ARG A 35 -22.86 -1.15 3.63
C ARG A 35 -21.61 -1.81 4.20
N ILE A 36 -20.42 -1.47 3.69
CA ILE A 36 -19.13 -1.94 4.23
C ILE A 36 -19.03 -1.56 5.72
N ALA A 37 -19.25 -0.28 6.05
CA ALA A 37 -19.20 0.18 7.44
C ALA A 37 -20.20 -0.55 8.34
N TYR A 38 -21.44 -0.76 7.88
CA TYR A 38 -22.45 -1.50 8.63
C TYR A 38 -22.04 -2.96 8.86
N LEU A 39 -21.69 -3.70 7.81
CA LEU A 39 -21.35 -5.11 7.92
C LEU A 39 -20.12 -5.33 8.81
N TRP A 40 -19.05 -4.55 8.58
CA TRP A 40 -17.82 -4.66 9.35
C TRP A 40 -18.01 -4.31 10.84
N SER A 41 -18.80 -3.27 11.14
CA SER A 41 -19.03 -2.83 12.52
C SER A 41 -19.92 -3.79 13.31
N ASN A 42 -20.75 -4.59 12.64
CA ASN A 42 -21.60 -5.60 13.29
C ASN A 42 -20.88 -6.93 13.53
N MET A 43 -19.69 -7.13 12.96
CA MET A 43 -18.87 -8.29 13.30
C MET A 43 -18.30 -8.17 14.70
N ASP A 44 -18.07 -9.29 15.37
CA ASP A 44 -17.18 -9.32 16.53
C ASP A 44 -15.69 -9.38 16.11
N ALA A 45 -14.79 -9.27 17.09
CA ALA A 45 -13.35 -9.28 16.82
C ALA A 45 -12.85 -10.61 16.23
N SER A 46 -13.46 -11.74 16.61
CA SER A 46 -13.08 -13.06 16.09
C SER A 46 -13.49 -13.21 14.63
N GLN A 47 -14.70 -12.77 14.27
CA GLN A 47 -15.16 -12.73 12.89
C GLN A 47 -14.26 -11.85 12.03
N ARG A 48 -13.93 -10.63 12.49
CA ARG A 48 -13.01 -9.74 11.75
C ARG A 48 -11.64 -10.37 11.52
N ALA A 49 -11.08 -11.03 12.53
CA ALA A 49 -9.80 -11.73 12.42
C ALA A 49 -9.87 -12.88 11.41
N GLU A 50 -10.97 -13.65 11.41
CA GLU A 50 -11.19 -14.74 10.46
C GLU A 50 -11.26 -14.22 9.01
N TYR A 51 -11.96 -13.11 8.77
CA TYR A 51 -12.00 -12.48 7.44
C TYR A 51 -10.60 -12.03 7.00
N MET A 52 -9.84 -11.34 7.86
CA MET A 52 -8.47 -10.93 7.55
C MET A 52 -7.57 -12.10 7.18
N GLN A 53 -7.72 -13.25 7.84
CA GLN A 53 -6.97 -14.46 7.51
C GLN A 53 -7.42 -15.03 6.16
N LYS A 54 -8.73 -15.22 5.96
CA LYS A 54 -9.27 -15.83 4.73
C LYS A 54 -8.95 -15.05 3.45
N THR A 55 -8.81 -13.73 3.54
CA THR A 55 -8.48 -12.88 2.40
C THR A 55 -6.97 -12.73 2.17
N ALA A 56 -6.14 -13.21 3.10
CA ALA A 56 -4.70 -13.09 2.99
C ALA A 56 -4.08 -14.25 2.19
N PRO A 57 -2.99 -14.01 1.45
CA PRO A 57 -2.21 -15.08 0.84
C PRO A 57 -1.82 -16.15 1.86
N ASP A 58 -1.98 -17.43 1.48
CA ASP A 58 -1.74 -18.60 2.34
C ASP A 58 -2.49 -18.60 3.69
N ASN A 59 -3.55 -17.80 3.82
CA ASN A 59 -4.25 -17.51 5.07
C ASN A 59 -3.34 -16.95 6.18
N LYS A 60 -2.27 -16.24 5.80
CA LYS A 60 -1.28 -15.71 6.71
C LYS A 60 -1.33 -14.19 6.75
N VAL A 61 -1.54 -13.65 7.94
CA VAL A 61 -1.60 -12.21 8.23
C VAL A 61 -0.77 -11.91 9.46
N LEU A 62 -0.23 -10.69 9.55
CA LEU A 62 0.48 -10.25 10.73
C LEU A 62 -0.44 -10.29 11.96
N LEU A 63 0.01 -10.96 13.01
CA LEU A 63 -0.74 -11.01 14.27
C LEU A 63 -0.63 -9.68 15.02
N SER A 64 0.49 -8.97 14.87
CA SER A 64 0.74 -7.65 15.45
C SER A 64 1.76 -6.88 14.59
N PRO A 65 1.95 -5.56 14.81
CA PRO A 65 2.99 -4.79 14.11
C PRO A 65 4.42 -5.33 14.29
N ALA A 66 4.68 -6.01 15.40
CA ALA A 66 6.00 -6.57 15.72
C ALA A 66 6.15 -8.04 15.28
N ASP A 67 5.16 -8.60 14.59
CA ASP A 67 5.16 -10.00 14.19
C ASP A 67 6.13 -10.25 13.02
N THR A 68 7.26 -10.91 13.29
CA THR A 68 8.28 -11.20 12.29
C THR A 68 8.06 -12.53 11.55
N SER A 69 6.93 -13.22 11.78
CA SER A 69 6.68 -14.55 11.21
C SER A 69 6.51 -14.55 9.68
N LEU A 70 6.22 -13.38 9.09
CA LEU A 70 6.04 -13.17 7.65
C LEU A 70 7.19 -12.37 7.02
N GLY A 71 8.40 -12.53 7.57
CA GLY A 71 9.60 -11.84 7.08
C GLY A 71 9.50 -10.33 7.28
N ASP A 72 9.83 -9.56 6.23
CA ASP A 72 9.83 -8.09 6.29
C ASP A 72 8.44 -7.45 6.10
N LEU A 73 7.37 -8.24 6.02
CA LEU A 73 6.02 -7.70 5.82
C LEU A 73 5.63 -6.76 6.97
N ASN A 74 6.04 -7.06 8.21
CA ASN A 74 5.75 -6.22 9.37
C ASN A 74 6.48 -4.87 9.33
N LYS A 75 7.59 -4.80 8.63
CA LYS A 75 8.31 -3.55 8.37
C LYS A 75 7.68 -2.78 7.22
N LEU A 76 7.10 -3.49 6.25
CA LEU A 76 6.51 -2.88 5.06
C LEU A 76 5.10 -2.34 5.31
N VAL A 77 4.26 -3.07 6.05
CA VAL A 77 2.83 -2.77 6.29
C VAL A 77 2.38 -3.09 7.73
N PRO A 78 3.04 -2.56 8.79
CA PRO A 78 2.70 -2.87 10.18
C PRO A 78 1.24 -2.53 10.54
N ASP A 79 0.65 -1.55 9.85
CA ASP A 79 -0.71 -1.07 10.08
C ASP A 79 -1.76 -2.13 9.74
N TRP A 80 -1.40 -3.11 8.92
CA TRP A 80 -2.25 -4.22 8.51
C TRP A 80 -2.00 -5.47 9.36
N ASN A 81 -2.53 -5.47 10.58
CA ASN A 81 -2.36 -6.58 11.52
C ASN A 81 -3.65 -6.91 12.28
N VAL A 82 -3.83 -8.17 12.66
CA VAL A 82 -5.04 -8.67 13.30
C VAL A 82 -5.30 -8.00 14.65
N ARG A 83 -4.28 -7.83 15.49
CA ARG A 83 -4.42 -7.25 16.84
C ARG A 83 -5.08 -5.88 16.80
N ASP A 84 -4.73 -5.05 15.83
CA ASP A 84 -5.22 -3.68 15.77
C ASP A 84 -6.50 -3.59 14.91
N VAL A 85 -6.48 -4.17 13.71
CA VAL A 85 -7.59 -4.09 12.74
C VAL A 85 -8.83 -4.87 13.18
N ALA A 86 -8.67 -6.05 13.80
CA ALA A 86 -9.80 -6.84 14.26
C ALA A 86 -10.34 -6.39 15.63
N ARG A 87 -9.53 -5.69 16.44
CA ARG A 87 -9.94 -5.25 17.78
C ARG A 87 -10.96 -4.12 17.72
N ASP A 88 -10.72 -3.11 16.90
CA ASP A 88 -11.62 -1.95 16.76
C ASP A 88 -12.03 -1.79 15.28
N PRO A 89 -13.33 -1.88 14.95
CA PRO A 89 -13.78 -1.74 13.57
C PRO A 89 -13.40 -0.39 12.95
N LYS A 90 -13.19 0.66 13.75
CA LYS A 90 -12.75 1.97 13.25
C LYS A 90 -11.40 1.91 12.56
N VAL A 91 -10.46 1.07 13.02
CA VAL A 91 -9.11 0.99 12.46
C VAL A 91 -9.17 0.62 10.98
N PHE A 92 -9.89 -0.44 10.61
CA PHE A 92 -10.10 -0.79 9.21
C PHE A 92 -10.80 0.32 8.42
N LEU A 93 -11.86 0.91 8.99
CA LEU A 93 -12.68 1.90 8.29
C LEU A 93 -11.93 3.20 8.05
N ASP A 94 -11.06 3.61 8.97
CA ASP A 94 -10.22 4.80 8.84
C ASP A 94 -9.10 4.57 7.82
N ILE A 95 -8.46 3.38 7.83
CA ILE A 95 -7.51 2.97 6.79
C ILE A 95 -8.21 2.97 5.42
N LEU A 96 -9.36 2.31 5.29
CA LEU A 96 -10.13 2.22 4.05
C LEU A 96 -10.52 3.61 3.55
N LYS A 97 -11.04 4.47 4.43
CA LYS A 97 -11.42 5.84 4.08
C LYS A 97 -10.23 6.65 3.61
N HIS A 98 -9.09 6.55 4.28
CA HIS A 98 -7.88 7.26 3.86
C HIS A 98 -7.38 6.78 2.50
N ARG A 99 -7.32 5.45 2.29
CA ARG A 99 -6.78 4.82 1.07
C ARG A 99 -7.67 4.97 -0.16
N THR A 100 -8.97 5.21 0.02
CA THR A 100 -9.93 5.40 -1.09
C THR A 100 -10.39 6.84 -1.26
N GLY A 101 -10.33 7.64 -0.19
CA GLY A 101 -10.75 9.04 -0.19
C GLY A 101 -9.70 10.02 -0.69
N ASN A 102 -8.44 9.58 -0.82
CA ASN A 102 -7.31 10.42 -1.21
C ASN A 102 -6.60 9.87 -2.45
N GLU A 103 -6.03 10.78 -3.24
CA GLU A 103 -5.16 10.45 -4.37
C GLU A 103 -3.89 9.71 -3.90
N LEU A 104 -3.31 8.87 -4.77
CA LEU A 104 -2.09 8.11 -4.43
C LEU A 104 -0.92 9.00 -3.99
N VAL A 105 -0.78 10.19 -4.61
CA VAL A 105 0.21 11.19 -4.21
C VAL A 105 -0.05 11.75 -2.82
N HIS A 106 -1.31 11.87 -2.41
CA HIS A 106 -1.64 12.31 -1.05
C HIS A 106 -1.28 11.23 -0.03
N GLN A 107 -1.56 9.95 -0.32
CA GLN A 107 -1.19 8.82 0.54
C GLN A 107 0.33 8.64 0.68
N TYR A 108 1.06 8.96 -0.39
CA TYR A 108 2.51 9.02 -0.38
C TYR A 108 3.05 10.04 0.64
N LEU A 109 2.41 11.22 0.72
CA LEU A 109 2.85 12.33 1.57
C LEU A 109 2.25 12.30 2.99
N PHE A 110 1.05 11.74 3.16
CA PHE A 110 0.27 11.85 4.39
C PHE A 110 -0.39 10.52 4.73
N GLY A 111 -0.39 10.16 6.02
CA GLY A 111 -1.17 9.08 6.57
C GLY A 111 -2.59 9.52 6.98
N PRO A 112 -3.38 8.61 7.58
CA PRO A 112 -4.77 8.86 7.97
C PRO A 112 -4.96 10.06 8.91
N ASP A 113 -4.02 10.29 9.83
CA ASP A 113 -4.05 11.38 10.82
C ASP A 113 -3.04 12.50 10.52
N GLY A 114 -2.61 12.61 9.26
CA GLY A 114 -1.51 13.48 8.83
C GLY A 114 -0.20 12.70 8.65
N PRO A 115 0.96 13.38 8.57
CA PRO A 115 2.25 12.71 8.48
C PRO A 115 2.50 11.76 9.66
N PRO A 116 3.22 10.64 9.46
CA PRO A 116 3.92 10.27 8.23
C PRO A 116 3.03 9.62 7.16
N GLY A 117 3.32 9.90 5.88
CA GLY A 117 2.80 9.15 4.73
C GLY A 117 3.67 7.94 4.37
N ASP A 118 3.37 7.28 3.22
CA ASP A 118 4.14 6.11 2.78
C ASP A 118 5.62 6.43 2.52
N TYR A 119 5.93 7.63 2.03
CA TYR A 119 7.29 8.09 1.82
C TYR A 119 8.06 8.15 3.14
N ASP A 120 7.62 9.02 4.06
CA ASP A 120 8.32 9.27 5.32
C ASP A 120 8.51 7.97 6.10
N TYR A 121 7.48 7.12 6.13
CA TYR A 121 7.54 5.83 6.80
C TYR A 121 8.62 4.91 6.19
N ILE A 122 8.65 4.73 4.87
CA ILE A 122 9.62 3.83 4.24
C ILE A 122 11.04 4.39 4.29
N ILE A 123 11.20 5.70 4.15
CA ILE A 123 12.52 6.35 4.28
C ILE A 123 13.09 6.12 5.69
N ASP A 124 12.30 6.35 6.74
CA ASP A 124 12.75 6.08 8.12
C ASP A 124 13.15 4.61 8.31
N MET A 125 12.38 3.68 7.77
CA MET A 125 12.70 2.25 7.83
C MET A 125 13.99 1.88 7.09
N ILE A 126 14.31 2.56 5.99
CA ILE A 126 15.57 2.35 5.25
C ILE A 126 16.74 3.00 6.00
N GLU A 127 16.60 4.26 6.43
CA GLU A 127 17.65 5.02 7.09
C GLU A 127 18.03 4.43 8.46
N THR A 128 17.07 3.85 9.17
CA THR A 128 17.32 3.10 10.41
C THR A 128 17.82 1.68 10.18
N GLY A 129 18.00 1.27 8.92
CA GLY A 129 18.53 -0.04 8.52
C GLY A 129 17.56 -1.20 8.68
N GLN A 130 16.28 -0.94 8.97
CA GLN A 130 15.27 -1.97 9.15
C GLN A 130 14.83 -2.59 7.81
N LEU A 131 14.77 -1.79 6.74
CA LEU A 131 14.52 -2.23 5.37
C LEU A 131 15.76 -2.01 4.50
N GLN A 132 16.03 -2.96 3.61
CA GLN A 132 17.15 -2.89 2.67
C GLN A 132 16.60 -2.84 1.24
N PRO A 133 16.81 -1.74 0.51
CA PRO A 133 16.46 -1.65 -0.91
C PRO A 133 17.27 -2.66 -1.73
N VAL A 134 16.72 -3.10 -2.86
CA VAL A 134 17.45 -3.98 -3.78
C VAL A 134 18.45 -3.12 -4.56
N ASN A 135 19.74 -3.38 -4.36
CA ASN A 135 20.87 -2.77 -5.11
C ASN A 135 20.97 -1.23 -5.00
N PRO A 136 21.16 -0.67 -3.79
CA PRO A 136 21.27 0.78 -3.58
C PRO A 136 22.52 1.40 -4.21
N GLU A 137 23.56 0.62 -4.52
CA GLU A 137 24.85 1.12 -5.03
C GLU A 137 24.84 1.42 -6.54
N ALA A 138 23.86 0.90 -7.30
CA ALA A 138 23.70 1.13 -8.74
C ALA A 138 22.55 2.10 -9.07
N ASP A 139 22.01 2.78 -8.06
CA ASP A 139 20.66 3.33 -8.09
C ASP A 139 20.57 4.67 -8.84
N MET A 140 19.72 4.73 -9.87
CA MET A 140 19.43 5.96 -10.61
C MET A 140 18.32 6.74 -9.90
N VAL A 141 18.39 8.07 -9.93
CA VAL A 141 17.31 8.92 -9.40
C VAL A 141 16.05 8.71 -10.24
N HIS A 142 14.98 8.26 -9.60
CA HIS A 142 13.68 7.95 -10.21
C HIS A 142 12.62 8.99 -9.81
N HIS A 143 11.78 9.37 -10.75
CA HIS A 143 10.69 10.32 -10.49
C HIS A 143 9.45 9.57 -10.03
N HIS A 144 9.39 9.19 -8.76
CA HIS A 144 8.29 8.36 -8.23
C HIS A 144 6.92 9.03 -8.33
N LEU A 145 6.85 10.36 -8.16
CA LEU A 145 5.62 11.09 -8.45
C LEU A 145 5.21 11.02 -9.92
N ARG A 146 6.10 10.67 -10.86
CA ARG A 146 5.77 10.53 -12.29
C ARG A 146 5.11 9.19 -12.52
N GLU A 147 5.56 8.10 -11.88
CA GLU A 147 4.83 6.84 -11.90
C GLU A 147 3.42 7.00 -11.30
N LEU A 148 3.30 7.73 -10.19
CA LEU A 148 2.00 8.03 -9.57
C LEU A 148 1.15 9.04 -10.36
N THR A 149 1.74 9.96 -11.13
CA THR A 149 1.00 10.98 -11.90
C THR A 149 0.76 10.62 -13.36
N PHE A 150 1.61 9.78 -13.98
CA PHE A 150 1.46 9.26 -15.33
C PHE A 150 0.22 8.38 -15.45
N THR A 151 -0.16 7.73 -14.35
CA THR A 151 -1.39 6.93 -14.24
C THR A 151 -2.64 7.77 -13.94
N MET A 152 -2.49 8.97 -13.36
CA MET A 152 -3.60 9.88 -12.99
C MET A 152 -4.09 10.82 -14.10
N ASN A 153 -3.73 10.61 -15.38
CA ASN A 153 -4.02 11.55 -16.48
C ASN A 153 -3.50 12.99 -16.25
N ILE A 154 -2.59 13.20 -15.29
CA ILE A 154 -1.83 14.44 -15.20
C ILE A 154 -0.65 14.29 -16.15
N ARG A 155 -0.87 14.62 -17.44
CA ARG A 155 0.25 14.79 -18.38
C ARG A 155 1.15 15.90 -17.85
N TYR A 156 2.28 15.54 -17.26
CA TYR A 156 3.44 16.41 -17.35
C TYR A 156 3.88 16.37 -18.82
N ILE A 157 3.42 17.34 -19.62
CA ILE A 157 3.89 17.55 -20.98
C ILE A 157 5.29 18.14 -20.87
N GLY A 158 6.30 17.27 -20.81
CA GLY A 158 7.70 17.65 -20.93
C GLY A 158 8.65 16.64 -20.29
N THR A 159 9.72 16.27 -21.01
CA THR A 159 10.98 15.89 -20.37
C THR A 159 11.46 17.13 -19.61
N PRO A 160 11.66 17.06 -18.28
CA PRO A 160 12.24 18.19 -17.56
C PRO A 160 13.60 18.48 -18.18
N ASP A 161 13.80 19.70 -18.65
CA ASP A 161 15.15 20.17 -18.89
C ASP A 161 15.88 20.06 -17.54
N MET A 162 16.87 19.17 -17.47
CA MET A 162 17.66 18.91 -16.26
C MET A 162 18.34 20.19 -15.73
N LYS A 163 18.41 21.26 -16.52
CA LYS A 163 18.90 22.58 -16.08
C LYS A 163 17.86 23.40 -15.30
N THR A 164 16.56 23.13 -15.46
CA THR A 164 15.47 23.86 -14.77
C THR A 164 14.83 23.06 -13.64
N TYR A 165 15.15 21.78 -13.49
CA TYR A 165 14.69 20.93 -12.38
C TYR A 165 15.75 20.89 -11.27
N PRO A 166 15.58 21.61 -10.13
CA PRO A 166 16.55 21.58 -9.05
C PRO A 166 16.49 20.21 -8.34
N LEU A 167 17.30 19.28 -8.84
CA LEU A 167 17.37 17.88 -8.42
C LEU A 167 17.45 17.74 -6.90
N GLU A 168 18.35 18.50 -6.27
CA GLU A 168 18.59 18.50 -4.83
C GLU A 168 17.36 18.98 -4.04
N LYS A 169 16.71 20.06 -4.47
CA LYS A 169 15.52 20.60 -3.81
C LYS A 169 14.33 19.65 -3.94
N ASN A 170 14.22 18.93 -5.04
CA ASN A 170 13.13 17.97 -5.27
C ASN A 170 13.38 16.63 -4.57
N LEU A 171 14.64 16.20 -4.43
CA LEU A 171 15.06 15.09 -3.55
C LEU A 171 14.76 15.42 -2.08
N GLN A 172 15.14 16.62 -1.61
CA GLN A 172 14.85 17.10 -0.24
C GLN A 172 13.34 17.21 0.05
N ARG A 173 12.51 17.32 -0.99
CA ARG A 173 11.04 17.39 -0.88
C ARG A 173 10.37 16.03 -1.10
N GLY A 174 11.14 14.95 -1.28
CA GLY A 174 10.62 13.62 -1.58
C GLY A 174 9.89 13.51 -2.93
N LEU A 175 10.05 14.47 -3.84
CA LEU A 175 9.43 14.46 -5.17
C LEU A 175 10.20 13.55 -6.16
N LEU A 176 11.49 13.37 -5.87
CA LEU A 176 12.41 12.43 -6.50
C LEU A 176 12.91 11.48 -5.43
N VAL A 177 13.07 10.21 -5.76
CA VAL A 177 13.66 9.19 -4.88
C VAL A 177 14.55 8.29 -5.70
N CYS A 178 15.52 7.62 -5.08
CA CYS A 178 16.28 6.59 -5.78
C CYS A 178 15.31 5.46 -6.21
N GLN A 179 15.55 4.82 -7.35
CA GLN A 179 14.64 3.80 -7.90
C GLN A 179 14.37 2.69 -6.87
N SER A 180 15.42 2.19 -6.21
CA SER A 180 15.27 1.12 -5.22
C SER A 180 14.39 1.54 -4.03
N TYR A 181 14.38 2.82 -3.67
CA TYR A 181 13.52 3.36 -2.61
C TYR A 181 12.08 3.46 -3.11
N GLY A 182 11.91 3.98 -4.33
CA GLY A 182 10.61 4.07 -5.00
C GLY A 182 9.93 2.70 -5.15
N GLU A 183 10.68 1.64 -5.42
CA GLU A 183 10.17 0.27 -5.50
C GLU A 183 9.64 -0.23 -4.15
N VAL A 184 10.31 0.08 -3.04
CA VAL A 184 9.84 -0.30 -1.69
C VAL A 184 8.58 0.48 -1.32
N ILE A 185 8.50 1.77 -1.67
CA ILE A 185 7.30 2.59 -1.45
C ILE A 185 6.12 2.07 -2.27
N LEU A 186 6.33 1.74 -3.55
CA LEU A 186 5.29 1.14 -4.41
C LEU A 186 4.80 -0.20 -3.83
N LYS A 187 5.71 -1.05 -3.33
CA LYS A 187 5.35 -2.32 -2.67
C LYS A 187 4.43 -2.07 -1.46
N ARG A 188 4.75 -1.09 -0.61
CA ARG A 188 3.89 -0.73 0.54
C ARG A 188 2.50 -0.31 0.10
N GLN A 189 2.40 0.59 -0.87
CA GLN A 189 1.11 1.06 -1.39
C GLN A 189 0.30 -0.08 -2.00
N PHE A 190 0.92 -0.87 -2.87
CA PHE A 190 0.28 -1.99 -3.52
C PHE A 190 -0.26 -3.02 -2.54
N TYR A 191 0.55 -3.49 -1.59
CA TYR A 191 0.12 -4.53 -0.65
C TYR A 191 -0.98 -4.05 0.29
N LEU A 192 -0.95 -2.79 0.74
CA LEU A 192 -2.06 -2.24 1.52
C LEU A 192 -3.34 -2.19 0.69
N LEU A 193 -3.29 -1.65 -0.52
CA LEU A 193 -4.48 -1.58 -1.38
C LEU A 193 -5.01 -2.97 -1.72
N GLN A 194 -4.14 -3.93 -2.01
CA GLN A 194 -4.51 -5.32 -2.31
C GLN A 194 -5.17 -6.01 -1.12
N ALA A 195 -4.62 -5.84 0.08
CA ALA A 195 -5.22 -6.42 1.28
C ALA A 195 -6.59 -5.80 1.59
N ILE A 196 -6.72 -4.48 1.42
CA ILE A 196 -7.98 -3.77 1.63
C ILE A 196 -9.03 -4.18 0.59
N ASP A 197 -8.64 -4.30 -0.67
CA ASP A 197 -9.54 -4.71 -1.76
C ASP A 197 -10.10 -6.12 -1.55
N GLY A 198 -9.23 -7.09 -1.23
CA GLY A 198 -9.68 -8.43 -0.87
C GLY A 198 -10.63 -8.46 0.35
N MET A 199 -10.38 -7.61 1.35
CA MET A 199 -11.29 -7.46 2.49
C MET A 199 -12.62 -6.84 2.11
N VAL A 200 -12.64 -5.81 1.27
CA VAL A 200 -13.87 -5.17 0.80
C VAL A 200 -14.72 -6.18 0.04
N ASP A 201 -14.12 -6.95 -0.87
CA ASP A 201 -14.84 -7.98 -1.63
C ASP A 201 -15.44 -9.03 -0.68
N ALA A 202 -14.64 -9.55 0.25
CA ALA A 202 -15.12 -10.55 1.21
C ALA A 202 -16.25 -10.03 2.13
N ILE A 203 -16.22 -8.75 2.52
CA ILE A 203 -17.30 -8.11 3.28
C ILE A 203 -18.57 -7.99 2.43
N LEU A 204 -18.44 -7.64 1.15
CA LEU A 204 -19.58 -7.49 0.25
C LEU A 204 -20.23 -8.84 -0.12
N ASP A 205 -19.47 -9.92 -0.09
CA ASP A 205 -19.94 -11.28 -0.37
C ASP A 205 -20.82 -11.88 0.74
N ILE A 206 -20.83 -11.29 1.95
CA ILE A 206 -21.63 -11.79 3.09
C ILE A 206 -23.12 -11.86 2.76
N TYR A 207 -23.60 -10.91 1.96
CA TYR A 207 -24.97 -10.88 1.45
C TYR A 207 -24.96 -10.24 0.06
N PRO A 208 -24.78 -10.99 -1.04
CA PRO A 208 -24.81 -10.39 -2.37
C PRO A 208 -26.11 -9.59 -2.54
N ASP A 209 -26.02 -8.38 -3.09
CA ASP A 209 -27.20 -7.58 -3.38
C ASP A 209 -28.13 -8.46 -4.24
N ARG A 210 -29.36 -8.71 -3.79
CA ARG A 210 -30.36 -9.32 -4.66
C ARG A 210 -30.72 -8.25 -5.69
N GLU A 211 -30.29 -8.48 -6.94
CA GLU A 211 -30.75 -7.71 -8.11
C GLU A 211 -32.29 -7.68 -8.19
#